data_AF-A0A349YB68-F1
#
_entry.id   AF-A0A349YB68-F1
#
_cell.length_a   1.000
_cell.length_b   1.000
_cell.length_c   1.000
_cell.angle_alpha   90.00
_cell.angle_beta   90.00
_cell.angle_gamma   90.00
#
_symmetry.space_group_name_H-M   'P 1'
#
loop_
_entity.id
_entity.type
_entity.pdbx_description
1 polymer ?
#
loop_
_entity_poly.entity_id
_entity_poly.type
_entity_poly.pdbx_seq_one_letter_code
_entity_poly.pdbx_strand_id
1 'polypeptide(L)'
;MISVLPNAITLGRLLSVPLLAIVLSGYNYQMAFWFFLALSLSDGLDGYIARRFDAITPVGTLLDPVADKLLVITSASVLVWDGLLPLWIGAPLVLRDVAMLSAGLLDSKLRETPMPSNIWGKSHACLAFLAIGFAIGEAADLFFSGWVSVAIWSALLVTVSITSLVYCAAWRRIHVVGSS
;
A
#
# COMPACT_ATOMS: atom_id res chain seq x y z
N MET A 1 -15.56 -22.72 10.60
CA MET A 1 -14.12 -23.06 10.49
C MET A 1 -13.46 -22.52 9.21
N ILE A 2 -14.19 -22.22 8.12
CA ILE A 2 -13.62 -21.65 6.87
C ILE A 2 -13.26 -20.15 7.01
N SER A 3 -13.88 -19.44 7.95
CA SER A 3 -13.63 -18.02 8.25
C SER A 3 -12.28 -17.69 8.90
N VAL A 4 -11.51 -18.71 9.32
CA VAL A 4 -10.18 -18.52 9.95
C VAL A 4 -9.07 -18.43 8.89
N LEU A 5 -9.29 -19.03 7.72
CA LEU A 5 -8.28 -19.09 6.66
C LEU A 5 -7.89 -17.68 6.17
N PRO A 6 -8.84 -16.78 5.84
CA PRO A 6 -8.49 -15.44 5.37
C PRO A 6 -7.72 -14.64 6.43
N ASN A 7 -8.16 -14.69 7.70
CA ASN A 7 -7.50 -14.00 8.80
C ASN A 7 -6.08 -14.50 9.06
N ALA A 8 -5.85 -15.81 8.93
CA ALA A 8 -4.51 -16.39 9.13
C ALA A 8 -3.53 -15.90 8.06
N ILE A 9 -3.99 -15.68 6.83
CA ILE A 9 -3.12 -15.22 5.75
C ILE A 9 -2.86 -13.71 5.86
N THR A 10 -3.85 -12.89 6.26
CA THR A 10 -3.60 -11.46 6.57
C THR A 10 -2.64 -11.28 7.74
N LEU A 11 -2.79 -12.08 8.81
CA LEU A 11 -1.84 -12.12 9.93
C LEU A 11 -0.46 -12.60 9.48
N GLY A 12 -0.40 -13.65 8.66
CA GLY A 12 0.84 -14.14 8.08
C GLY A 12 1.55 -13.07 7.26
N ARG A 13 0.81 -12.30 6.46
CA ARG A 13 1.34 -11.16 5.71
C ARG A 13 1.89 -10.08 6.62
N LEU A 14 1.11 -9.69 7.64
CA LEU A 14 1.53 -8.69 8.63
C LEU A 14 2.85 -9.08 9.29
N LEU A 15 3.01 -10.35 9.67
CA LEU A 15 4.24 -10.89 10.25
C LEU A 15 5.38 -11.04 9.23
N SER A 16 5.05 -11.13 7.95
CA SER A 16 6.03 -11.23 6.85
C SER A 16 6.58 -9.87 6.41
N VAL A 17 5.90 -8.75 6.71
CA VAL A 17 6.40 -7.41 6.38
C VAL A 17 7.75 -7.10 7.06
N PRO A 18 7.95 -7.34 8.37
CA PRO A 18 9.26 -7.18 9.01
C PRO A 18 10.32 -8.11 8.43
N LEU A 19 9.95 -9.35 8.06
CA LEU A 19 10.87 -10.29 7.42
C LEU A 19 11.35 -9.75 6.07
N LEU A 20 10.45 -9.17 5.28
CA LEU A 20 10.81 -8.51 4.02
C LEU A 20 11.78 -7.35 4.25
N ALA A 21 11.59 -6.55 5.29
CA ALA A 21 12.53 -5.48 5.65
C ALA A 21 13.93 -6.03 5.95
N ILE A 22 14.03 -7.13 6.71
CA ILE A 22 15.30 -7.78 7.03
C ILE A 22 15.98 -8.29 5.76
N VAL A 23 15.24 -8.91 4.84
CA VAL A 23 15.79 -9.43 3.58
C VAL A 23 16.28 -8.28 2.67
N LEU A 24 15.54 -7.17 2.60
CA LEU A 24 15.96 -5.97 1.88
C LEU A 24 17.26 -5.39 2.46
N SER A 25 17.32 -5.22 3.79
CA SER A 25 18.52 -4.72 4.48
C SER A 25 19.73 -5.66 4.38
N GLY A 26 19.53 -6.93 4.04
CA GLY A 26 20.59 -7.89 3.76
C GLY A 26 21.23 -7.74 2.37
N TYR A 27 20.82 -6.74 1.58
CA TYR A 27 21.26 -6.50 0.20
C TYR A 27 21.00 -7.68 -0.77
N ASN A 28 20.16 -8.65 -0.38
CA ASN A 28 19.76 -9.74 -1.26
C ASN A 28 18.48 -9.35 -2.01
N TYR A 29 18.64 -8.42 -2.95
CA TYR A 29 17.52 -7.83 -3.70
C TYR A 29 16.76 -8.86 -4.54
N GLN A 30 17.43 -9.91 -5.02
CA GLN A 30 16.78 -10.97 -5.80
C GLN A 30 15.82 -11.78 -4.94
N MET A 31 16.21 -12.16 -3.71
CA MET A 31 15.32 -12.81 -2.77
C MET A 31 14.20 -11.86 -2.30
N ALA A 32 14.54 -10.60 -2.04
CA ALA A 32 13.56 -9.57 -1.66
C ALA A 32 12.50 -9.37 -2.73
N PHE A 33 12.88 -9.37 -4.02
CA PHE A 33 11.97 -9.22 -5.15
C PHE A 33 10.93 -10.34 -5.18
N TRP A 34 11.38 -11.60 -5.15
CA TRP A 34 10.47 -12.75 -5.17
C TRP A 34 9.58 -12.80 -3.93
N PHE A 35 10.12 -12.41 -2.77
CA PHE A 35 9.34 -12.36 -1.54
C PHE A 35 8.29 -11.24 -1.57
N PHE A 36 8.65 -10.05 -2.05
CA PHE A 36 7.72 -8.94 -2.27
C PHE A 36 6.61 -9.33 -3.25
N LEU A 37 6.97 -9.99 -4.35
CA LEU A 37 6.04 -10.44 -5.37
C LEU A 37 5.07 -11.49 -4.82
N ALA A 38 5.57 -12.44 -4.02
CA ALA A 38 4.71 -13.41 -3.32
C ALA A 38 3.74 -12.73 -2.35
N LEU A 39 4.20 -11.77 -1.55
CA LEU A 39 3.35 -11.05 -0.59
C LEU A 39 2.27 -10.20 -1.26
N SER A 40 2.62 -9.49 -2.34
CA SER A 40 1.69 -8.66 -3.11
C SER A 40 0.65 -9.48 -3.87
N LEU A 41 1.02 -10.66 -4.40
CA LEU A 41 0.07 -11.55 -5.06
C LEU A 41 -0.85 -12.28 -4.06
N SER A 42 -0.34 -12.58 -2.85
CA SER A 42 -1.15 -13.20 -1.79
C SER A 42 -2.39 -12.35 -1.46
N ASP A 43 -2.30 -11.02 -1.52
CA ASP A 43 -3.43 -10.12 -1.29
C ASP A 43 -4.62 -10.36 -2.20
N GLY A 44 -4.37 -10.41 -3.51
CA GLY A 44 -5.42 -10.68 -4.48
C GLY A 44 -6.03 -12.07 -4.32
N LEU A 45 -5.23 -13.06 -3.95
CA LEU A 45 -5.68 -14.44 -3.74
C LEU A 45 -6.56 -14.57 -2.50
N ASP A 46 -6.18 -13.96 -1.38
CA ASP A 46 -6.92 -14.02 -0.13
C ASP A 46 -8.28 -13.32 -0.25
N GLY A 47 -8.29 -12.13 -0.87
CA GLY A 47 -9.51 -11.39 -1.14
C GLY A 47 -10.44 -12.12 -2.12
N TYR A 48 -9.90 -12.85 -3.09
CA TYR A 48 -10.68 -13.67 -4.01
C TYR A 48 -11.30 -14.89 -3.30
N ILE A 49 -10.51 -15.60 -2.48
CA ILE A 49 -10.98 -16.75 -1.70
C ILE A 49 -12.04 -16.31 -0.68
N ALA A 50 -11.80 -15.22 0.05
CA ALA A 50 -12.76 -14.70 1.04
C ALA A 50 -14.13 -14.35 0.40
N ARG A 51 -14.13 -13.75 -0.79
CA ARG A 51 -15.37 -13.46 -1.54
C ARG A 51 -16.05 -14.70 -2.09
N ARG A 52 -15.27 -15.67 -2.56
CA ARG A 52 -15.81 -16.90 -3.16
C ARG A 52 -16.42 -17.85 -2.14
N PHE A 53 -15.93 -17.81 -0.89
CA PHE A 53 -16.41 -18.65 0.21
C PHE A 53 -17.30 -17.91 1.22
N ASP A 54 -17.70 -16.66 0.92
CA ASP A 54 -18.50 -15.79 1.80
C ASP A 54 -17.92 -15.70 3.23
N ALA A 55 -16.59 -15.77 3.31
CA ALA A 55 -15.81 -15.90 4.54
C ALA A 55 -15.23 -14.55 4.97
N ILE A 56 -16.01 -13.48 4.81
CA ILE A 56 -15.60 -12.11 5.14
C ILE A 56 -15.80 -11.90 6.64
N THR A 57 -14.72 -11.58 7.36
CA THR A 57 -14.79 -11.24 8.79
C THR A 57 -14.53 -9.75 9.00
N PRO A 58 -15.20 -9.09 9.96
CA PRO A 58 -15.00 -7.67 10.23
C PRO A 58 -13.56 -7.34 10.65
N VAL A 59 -12.88 -8.29 11.31
CA VAL A 59 -11.47 -8.16 11.68
C VAL A 59 -10.57 -8.22 10.45
N GLY A 60 -10.77 -9.20 9.56
CA GLY A 60 -10.00 -9.33 8.32
C GLY A 60 -10.16 -8.12 7.41
N THR A 61 -11.39 -7.60 7.26
CA THR A 61 -11.67 -6.40 6.46
C THR A 61 -10.96 -5.15 6.98
N LEU A 62 -10.72 -5.06 8.30
CA LEU A 62 -9.95 -3.97 8.89
C LEU A 62 -8.43 -4.19 8.77
N LEU A 63 -7.97 -5.44 8.88
CA LEU A 63 -6.55 -5.79 8.84
C LEU A 63 -5.96 -5.73 7.42
N ASP A 64 -6.73 -6.06 6.38
CA ASP A 64 -6.28 -6.03 4.97
C ASP A 64 -5.68 -4.67 4.59
N PRO A 65 -6.41 -3.53 4.72
CA PRO A 65 -5.88 -2.21 4.34
C PRO A 65 -4.70 -1.76 5.20
N VAL A 66 -4.58 -2.28 6.43
CA VAL A 66 -3.46 -1.99 7.34
C VAL A 66 -2.22 -2.76 6.89
N ALA A 67 -2.36 -4.05 6.62
CA ALA A 67 -1.27 -4.90 6.16
C ALA A 67 -0.69 -4.41 4.83
N ASP A 68 -1.55 -4.04 3.87
CA ASP A 68 -1.13 -3.50 2.58
C ASP A 68 -0.33 -2.21 2.72
N LYS A 69 -0.81 -1.27 3.54
CA LYS A 69 -0.10 -0.01 3.76
C LYS A 69 1.19 -0.20 4.52
N LEU A 70 1.25 -1.13 5.48
CA LEU A 70 2.51 -1.47 6.15
C LEU A 70 3.52 -2.06 5.17
N LEU A 71 3.09 -2.89 4.23
CA LEU A 71 3.97 -3.43 3.18
C LEU A 71 4.55 -2.32 2.31
N VAL A 72 3.73 -1.36 1.87
CA VAL A 72 4.18 -0.19 1.08
C VAL A 72 5.10 0.71 1.88
N ILE A 73 4.69 1.10 3.10
CA ILE A 73 5.46 2.01 3.97
C ILE A 73 6.82 1.41 4.32
N THR A 74 6.85 0.13 4.70
CA THR A 74 8.09 -0.55 5.11
C THR A 74 9.03 -0.70 3.92
N SER A 75 8.55 -1.24 2.80
CA SER A 75 9.36 -1.41 1.60
C SER A 75 9.90 -0.07 1.08
N ALA A 76 9.06 0.96 1.02
CA ALA A 76 9.48 2.29 0.59
C ALA A 76 10.53 2.89 1.52
N SER A 77 10.36 2.74 2.85
CA SER A 77 11.32 3.28 3.83
C SER A 77 12.69 2.63 3.71
N VAL A 78 12.74 1.30 3.54
CA VAL A 78 14.01 0.58 3.35
C VAL A 78 14.67 0.96 2.03
N LEU A 79 13.90 1.04 0.94
CA LEU A 79 14.46 1.45 -0.35
C LEU A 79 15.00 2.90 -0.36
N VAL A 80 14.36 3.80 0.40
CA VAL A 80 14.89 5.16 0.60
C VAL A 80 16.20 5.14 1.37
N TRP A 81 16.25 4.31 2.42
CA TRP A 81 17.45 4.15 3.25
C TRP A 81 18.64 3.60 2.43
N ASP A 82 18.37 2.63 1.56
CA ASP A 82 19.36 2.03 0.66
C ASP A 82 19.71 2.92 -0.54
N GLY A 83 19.06 4.08 -0.70
CA GLY A 83 19.29 5.02 -1.80
C GLY A 83 18.70 4.58 -3.14
N LEU A 84 17.95 3.48 -3.18
CA LEU A 84 17.27 2.95 -4.37
C LEU A 84 16.00 3.74 -4.72
N LEU A 85 15.38 4.36 -3.72
CA LEU A 85 14.20 5.18 -3.88
C LEU A 85 14.51 6.62 -3.45
N PRO A 86 14.35 7.63 -4.33
CA PRO A 86 14.66 9.00 -3.97
C PRO A 86 13.75 9.50 -2.83
N LEU A 87 14.33 10.16 -1.83
CA LEU A 87 13.59 10.67 -0.66
C LEU A 87 12.39 11.54 -1.05
N TRP A 88 12.50 12.33 -2.13
CA TRP A 88 11.43 13.20 -2.62
C TRP A 88 10.22 12.43 -3.20
N ILE A 89 10.35 11.14 -3.50
CA ILE A 89 9.23 10.25 -3.85
C ILE A 89 8.77 9.48 -2.61
N GLY A 90 9.71 8.91 -1.86
CA GLY A 90 9.40 8.03 -0.74
C GLY A 90 8.70 8.74 0.40
N ALA A 91 9.14 9.96 0.74
CA ALA A 91 8.55 10.72 1.84
C ALA A 91 7.08 11.09 1.55
N PRO A 92 6.71 11.66 0.38
CA PRO A 92 5.30 11.88 0.06
C PRO A 92 4.46 10.60 0.01
N LEU A 93 5.01 9.50 -0.50
CA LEU A 93 4.33 8.20 -0.56
C LEU A 93 3.93 7.72 0.85
N VAL A 94 4.91 7.64 1.76
CA VAL A 94 4.69 7.22 3.14
C VAL A 94 3.75 8.18 3.87
N LEU A 95 3.98 9.49 3.75
CA LEU A 95 3.16 10.50 4.40
C LEU A 95 1.69 10.41 3.96
N ARG A 96 1.44 10.19 2.67
CA ARG A 96 0.09 10.02 2.12
C ARG A 96 -0.60 8.79 2.69
N ASP A 97 0.07 7.64 2.75
CA ASP A 97 -0.54 6.40 3.24
C ASP A 97 -0.84 6.46 4.74
N VAL A 98 0.03 7.09 5.53
CA VAL A 98 -0.20 7.39 6.95
C VAL A 98 -1.34 8.40 7.13
N ALA A 99 -1.39 9.46 6.31
CA ALA A 99 -2.49 10.41 6.31
C ALA A 99 -3.83 9.72 5.97
N MET A 100 -3.84 8.79 5.01
CA MET A 100 -5.04 8.02 4.67
C MET A 100 -5.44 7.02 5.77
N LEU A 101 -4.50 6.44 6.52
CA LEU A 101 -4.82 5.59 7.68
C LEU A 101 -5.46 6.39 8.80
N SER A 102 -4.81 7.50 9.18
CA SER A 102 -5.30 8.38 10.25
C SER A 102 -6.66 8.99 9.92
N ALA A 103 -6.85 9.44 8.68
CA ALA A 103 -8.13 9.84 8.13
C ALA A 103 -9.23 8.77 8.29
N GLY A 104 -8.96 7.53 7.87
CA GLY A 104 -9.93 6.44 7.97
C GLY A 104 -10.28 6.07 9.42
N LEU A 105 -9.30 6.16 10.33
CA LEU A 105 -9.51 5.91 11.77
C LEU A 105 -10.29 7.04 12.46
N LEU A 106 -10.08 8.29 12.05
CA LEU A 106 -10.83 9.43 12.54
C LEU A 106 -12.28 9.36 12.06
N ASP A 107 -12.50 9.03 10.79
CA ASP A 107 -13.84 8.95 10.20
C ASP A 107 -14.64 7.77 10.77
N SER A 108 -14.01 6.62 11.02
CA SER A 108 -14.68 5.47 11.66
C SER A 108 -15.12 5.73 13.11
N LYS A 109 -14.46 6.68 13.80
CA LYS A 109 -14.87 7.14 15.13
C LYS A 109 -15.94 8.23 15.10
N LEU A 110 -16.07 8.96 13.99
CA LEU A 110 -16.91 10.16 13.90
C LEU A 110 -18.18 9.96 13.05
N ARG A 111 -18.23 8.96 12.16
CA ARG A 111 -19.35 8.74 11.23
C ARG A 111 -19.64 7.25 11.01
N GLU A 112 -20.92 6.92 10.87
CA GLU A 112 -21.42 5.56 10.54
C GLU A 112 -21.37 5.24 9.04
N THR A 113 -21.03 6.21 8.18
CA THR A 113 -20.98 6.02 6.73
C THR A 113 -19.54 5.88 6.24
N PRO A 114 -19.12 4.72 5.72
CA PRO A 114 -17.79 4.55 5.15
C PRO A 114 -17.60 5.48 3.95
N MET A 115 -16.46 6.18 3.87
CA MET A 115 -16.12 6.98 2.69
C MET A 115 -16.24 6.13 1.41
N PRO A 116 -16.91 6.64 0.36
CA PRO A 116 -17.04 5.91 -0.89
C PRO A 116 -15.65 5.60 -1.45
N SER A 117 -15.43 4.35 -1.85
CA SER A 117 -14.14 3.90 -2.38
C SER A 117 -13.81 4.70 -3.64
N ASN A 118 -12.89 5.65 -3.54
CA ASN A 118 -12.54 6.49 -4.66
C ASN A 118 -11.62 5.71 -5.62
N ILE A 119 -11.97 5.66 -6.90
CA ILE A 119 -11.21 4.94 -7.95
C ILE A 119 -9.74 5.41 -7.96
N TRP A 120 -9.54 6.71 -7.73
CA TRP A 120 -8.23 7.35 -7.63
C TRP A 120 -7.34 6.79 -6.51
N GLY A 121 -7.93 6.37 -5.39
CA GLY A 121 -7.19 5.77 -4.27
C GLY A 121 -6.61 4.40 -4.63
N LYS A 122 -7.38 3.58 -5.36
CA LYS A 122 -6.96 2.26 -5.83
C LYS A 122 -5.86 2.35 -6.90
N SER A 123 -5.99 3.29 -7.84
CA SER A 123 -4.97 3.50 -8.88
C SER A 123 -3.61 3.85 -8.29
N HIS A 124 -3.58 4.73 -7.28
CA HIS A 124 -2.34 5.06 -6.58
C HIS A 124 -1.74 3.85 -5.87
N ALA A 125 -2.54 3.04 -5.18
CA ALA A 125 -2.03 1.84 -4.50
C ALA A 125 -1.39 0.85 -5.49
N CYS A 126 -2.03 0.61 -6.63
CA CYS A 126 -1.49 -0.22 -7.70
C CYS A 126 -0.15 0.33 -8.22
N LEU A 127 -0.09 1.64 -8.50
CA LEU A 127 1.15 2.28 -8.94
C LEU A 127 2.26 2.21 -7.89
N ALA A 128 1.94 2.35 -6.60
CA ALA A 128 2.89 2.23 -5.50
C ALA A 128 3.50 0.83 -5.43
N PHE A 129 2.68 -0.21 -5.50
CA PHE A 129 3.17 -1.60 -5.54
C PHE A 129 4.06 -1.86 -6.76
N LEU A 130 3.65 -1.37 -7.94
CA LEU A 130 4.45 -1.50 -9.15
C LEU A 130 5.79 -0.78 -9.02
N ALA A 131 5.82 0.46 -8.54
CA ALA A 131 7.05 1.21 -8.38
C ALA A 131 8.02 0.55 -7.40
N ILE A 132 7.52 0.06 -6.26
CA ILE A 132 8.35 -0.66 -5.28
C ILE A 132 8.87 -1.97 -5.89
N GLY A 133 8.02 -2.74 -6.57
CA GLY A 133 8.43 -3.98 -7.23
C GLY A 133 9.50 -3.74 -8.30
N PHE A 134 9.33 -2.69 -9.12
CA PHE A 134 10.32 -2.29 -10.13
C PHE A 134 11.62 -1.81 -9.48
N ALA A 135 11.57 -1.02 -8.41
CA ALA A 135 12.76 -0.55 -7.70
C ALA A 135 13.58 -1.72 -7.14
N ILE A 136 12.92 -2.71 -6.52
CA ILE A 136 13.59 -3.91 -6.01
C ILE A 136 14.13 -4.76 -7.19
N GLY A 137 13.36 -4.89 -8.27
CA GLY A 137 13.77 -5.65 -9.46
C GLY A 137 14.95 -5.04 -10.20
N GLU A 138 15.03 -3.72 -10.27
CA GLU A 138 16.19 -2.97 -10.81
C GLU A 138 17.42 -3.17 -9.90
N ALA A 139 17.26 -3.08 -8.58
CA ALA A 139 18.33 -3.38 -7.63
C ALA A 139 18.80 -4.84 -7.64
N ALA A 140 17.96 -5.76 -8.13
CA ALA A 140 18.25 -7.17 -8.29
C ALA A 140 18.87 -7.53 -9.65
N ASP A 141 19.18 -6.54 -10.51
CA ASP A 141 19.63 -6.73 -11.90
C ASP A 141 18.68 -7.60 -12.76
N LEU A 142 17.39 -7.68 -12.38
CA LEU A 142 16.40 -8.49 -13.08
C LEU A 142 15.83 -7.79 -14.33
N PHE A 143 15.93 -6.45 -14.39
CA PHE A 143 15.42 -5.66 -15.50
C PHE A 143 16.41 -4.55 -15.89
N PHE A 144 16.66 -4.39 -17.19
CA PHE A 144 17.41 -3.26 -17.76
C PHE A 144 16.42 -2.19 -18.22
N SER A 145 16.18 -1.13 -17.43
CA SER A 145 15.17 -0.15 -17.84
C SER A 145 15.11 1.17 -17.06
N GLY A 146 16.18 1.97 -17.08
CA GLY A 146 16.14 3.33 -16.50
C GLY A 146 15.01 4.23 -17.04
N TRP A 147 14.45 3.93 -18.21
CA TRP A 147 13.31 4.67 -18.79
C TRP A 147 11.95 4.27 -18.22
N VAL A 148 11.73 2.97 -17.97
CA VAL A 148 10.48 2.48 -17.37
C VAL A 148 10.39 2.92 -15.91
N SER A 149 11.51 2.90 -15.18
CA SER A 149 11.53 3.38 -13.80
C SER A 149 11.14 4.86 -13.75
N VAL A 150 11.76 5.74 -14.55
CA VAL A 150 11.40 7.18 -14.60
C VAL A 150 9.93 7.42 -14.95
N ALA A 151 9.36 6.66 -15.89
CA ALA A 151 7.95 6.76 -16.24
C ALA A 151 7.03 6.37 -15.09
N ILE A 152 7.37 5.32 -14.35
CA ILE A 152 6.60 4.86 -13.19
C ILE A 152 6.72 5.87 -12.04
N TRP A 153 7.93 6.34 -11.74
CA TRP A 153 8.19 7.33 -10.69
C TRP A 153 7.43 8.64 -10.92
N SER A 154 7.42 9.14 -12.15
CA SER A 154 6.67 10.36 -12.52
C SER A 154 5.16 10.15 -12.44
N ALA A 155 4.64 9.02 -12.92
CA ALA A 155 3.22 8.69 -12.77
C ALA A 155 2.79 8.59 -11.30
N LEU A 156 3.65 8.02 -10.45
CA LEU A 156 3.40 7.92 -9.02
C LEU A 156 3.34 9.32 -8.37
N LEU A 157 4.30 10.20 -8.66
CA LEU A 157 4.29 11.57 -8.14
C LEU A 157 3.02 12.34 -8.54
N VAL A 158 2.57 12.18 -9.80
CA VAL A 158 1.34 12.80 -10.29
C VAL A 158 0.13 12.27 -9.53
N THR A 159 0.04 10.95 -9.34
CA THR A 159 -1.10 10.35 -8.62
C THR A 159 -1.12 10.68 -7.13
N VAL A 160 0.05 10.75 -6.46
CA VAL A 160 0.17 11.23 -5.06
C VAL A 160 -0.40 12.65 -4.96
N SER A 161 0.00 13.52 -5.88
CA SER A 161 -0.42 14.92 -5.90
C SER A 161 -1.93 15.05 -6.13
N ILE A 162 -2.47 14.34 -7.12
CA ILE A 162 -3.90 14.36 -7.44
C ILE A 162 -4.73 13.78 -6.29
N THR A 163 -4.36 12.63 -5.73
CA THR A 163 -5.14 12.03 -4.62
C THR A 163 -5.08 12.86 -3.35
N SER A 164 -3.93 13.47 -3.04
CA SER A 164 -3.78 14.37 -1.89
C SER A 164 -4.66 15.62 -2.04
N LEU A 165 -4.71 16.22 -3.24
CA LEU A 165 -5.58 17.36 -3.52
C LEU A 165 -7.06 17.01 -3.46
N VAL A 166 -7.46 15.87 -4.05
CA VAL A 166 -8.85 15.39 -4.02
C VAL A 166 -9.29 15.11 -2.59
N TYR A 167 -8.42 14.54 -1.75
CA TYR A 167 -8.73 14.28 -0.35
C TYR A 167 -8.84 15.58 0.46
N CYS A 168 -7.88 16.50 0.33
CA CYS A 168 -7.95 17.82 0.97
C CYS A 168 -9.21 18.60 0.56
N ALA A 169 -9.61 18.52 -0.72
CA ALA A 169 -10.82 19.15 -1.22
C ALA A 169 -12.10 18.48 -0.70
N ALA A 170 -12.12 17.14 -0.61
CA ALA A 170 -13.22 16.39 -0.03
C ALA A 170 -13.38 16.71 1.47
N TRP A 171 -12.28 16.76 2.22
CA TRP A 171 -12.25 17.14 3.62
C TRP A 171 -12.79 18.57 3.85
N ARG A 172 -12.39 19.54 3.01
CA ARG A 172 -12.91 20.92 3.08
C ARG A 172 -14.40 21.01 2.82
N ARG A 173 -14.95 20.27 1.85
CA ARG A 173 -16.40 20.29 1.57
C ARG A 173 -17.23 19.76 2.73
N ILE A 174 -16.70 18.79 3.48
CA ILE A 174 -17.41 18.17 4.61
C ILE A 174 -17.50 19.13 5.82
N HIS A 175 -16.48 19.96 6.06
CA HIS A 175 -16.54 20.98 7.12
C HIS A 175 -17.43 22.18 6.81
N VAL A 176 -17.68 22.48 5.52
CA VAL A 176 -18.55 23.61 5.13
C VAL A 176 -20.05 23.25 5.21
N VAL A 177 -20.40 21.96 5.15
CA VAL A 177 -21.81 21.49 5.21
C VAL A 177 -22.25 21.14 6.64
N GLY A 178 -21.34 21.06 7.60
CA GLY A 178 -21.65 20.78 9.02
C GLY A 178 -21.98 21.99 9.89
N SER A 179 -22.11 23.19 9.31
CA SER A 179 -22.36 24.44 10.04
C SER A 179 -23.65 25.17 9.62
N SER A 180 -24.62 24.45 9.06
CA SER A 180 -25.94 24.98 8.69
C SER A 180 -27.06 24.15 9.29
#